data_AF-A0A1E9AJD4-F1
#
_entry.id   AF-A0A1E9AJD4-F1
#
_cell.length_a   1.000
_cell.length_b   1.000
_cell.length_c   1.000
_cell.angle_alpha   90.00
_cell.angle_beta   90.00
_cell.angle_gamma   90.00
#
_symmetry.space_group_name_H-M   'P 1'
#
loop_
_entity.id
_entity.type
_entity.pdbx_description
1 polymer ?
#
loop_
_entity_poly.entity_id
_entity_poly.type
_entity_poly.pdbx_seq_one_letter_code
_entity_poly.pdbx_strand_id
1 'polypeptide(L)'
;MKKSLSKYLFVTGVLIFIISYLLPVDFFENFTNLRPTGLTSLFICRIIGLIGLIFAVKEKSVLFGVLNFLLIIIFPLFMFINSLI
;
A
#
# COMPACT_ATOMS: atom_id res chain seq x y z
N MET A 1 -15.71 10.39 18.40
CA MET A 1 -14.63 10.06 17.44
C MET A 1 -15.12 10.30 16.01
N LYS A 2 -14.60 11.29 15.28
CA LYS A 2 -14.75 11.30 13.82
C LYS A 2 -14.11 10.01 13.31
N LYS A 3 -14.87 9.11 12.70
CA LYS A 3 -14.30 7.95 12.00
C LYS A 3 -13.42 8.53 10.89
N SER A 4 -12.10 8.43 11.04
CA SER A 4 -11.16 8.82 10.00
C SER A 4 -11.07 7.69 9.00
N LEU A 5 -11.86 7.79 7.94
CA LEU A 5 -11.92 6.80 6.87
C LEU A 5 -10.53 6.65 6.22
N SER A 6 -9.77 7.73 6.17
CA SER A 6 -8.36 7.73 5.75
C SER A 6 -7.47 6.83 6.61
N LYS A 7 -7.70 6.74 7.93
CA LYS A 7 -6.99 5.82 8.82
C LYS A 7 -7.32 4.37 8.50
N TYR A 8 -8.61 4.07 8.31
CA TYR A 8 -9.04 2.71 8.00
C TYR A 8 -8.45 2.25 6.67
N LEU A 9 -8.48 3.10 5.63
CA LEU A 9 -7.89 2.80 4.33
C LEU A 9 -6.38 2.55 4.41
N PHE A 10 -5.67 3.37 5.18
CA PHE A 10 -4.24 3.16 5.40
C PHE A 10 -3.98 1.80 6.07
N VAL A 11 -4.69 1.49 7.17
CA VAL A 11 -4.53 0.24 7.91
C VAL A 11 -4.87 -0.97 7.03
N THR A 12 -5.94 -0.89 6.23
CA THR A 12 -6.30 -1.99 5.31
C THR A 12 -5.25 -2.18 4.23
N GLY A 13 -4.69 -1.09 3.69
CA GLY A 13 -3.62 -1.16 2.69
C GLY A 13 -2.35 -1.81 3.24
N VAL A 14 -1.96 -1.46 4.47
CA VAL A 14 -0.82 -2.08 5.17
C VAL A 14 -1.09 -3.56 5.46
N LEU A 15 -2.29 -3.91 5.94
CA LEU A 15 -2.65 -5.30 6.21
C LEU A 15 -2.57 -6.17 4.96
N ILE A 16 -3.11 -5.69 3.83
CA ILE A 16 -3.04 -6.41 2.55
C ILE A 16 -1.58 -6.58 2.11
N PHE A 17 -0.76 -5.56 2.28
CA PHE A 17 0.66 -5.64 1.94
C PHE A 17 1.41 -6.67 2.80
N ILE A 18 1.15 -6.71 4.12
CA ILE A 18 1.75 -7.69 5.03
C ILE A 18 1.32 -9.12 4.65
N ILE A 19 0.02 -9.34 4.41
CA ILE A 19 -0.51 -10.63 3.96
C ILE A 19 0.17 -11.05 2.65
N SER A 20 0.33 -10.10 1.72
CA SER A 20 1.03 -10.33 0.46
C SER A 20 2.50 -10.69 0.62
N TYR A 21 3.16 -10.20 1.66
CA TYR A 21 4.55 -10.53 1.98
C TYR A 21 4.69 -11.92 2.58
N LEU A 22 3.68 -12.38 3.31
CA LEU A 22 3.61 -13.74 3.89
C LEU A 22 3.23 -14.81 2.86
N LEU A 23 2.58 -14.42 1.76
CA LEU A 23 2.21 -15.34 0.68
C LEU A 23 3.49 -15.86 -0.03
N PRO A 24 3.53 -17.16 -0.38
CA PRO A 24 4.67 -17.74 -1.07
C PRO A 24 4.85 -17.09 -2.44
N VAL A 25 6.11 -16.97 -2.85
CA VAL A 25 6.50 -16.24 -4.07
C VAL A 25 5.84 -16.83 -5.31
N ASP A 26 5.62 -18.15 -5.29
CA ASP A 26 5.12 -18.93 -6.41
C ASP A 26 3.59 -19.01 -6.44
N PHE A 27 2.91 -18.38 -5.46
CA PHE A 27 1.45 -18.46 -5.29
C PHE A 27 0.69 -18.04 -6.56
N PHE A 28 1.20 -17.05 -7.28
CA PHE A 28 0.59 -16.55 -8.49
C PHE A 28 1.24 -17.06 -9.78
N GLU A 29 2.29 -17.89 -9.77
CA GLU A 29 2.99 -18.30 -11.00
C GLU A 29 2.07 -18.90 -12.08
N ASN A 30 1.03 -19.63 -11.68
CA ASN A 30 0.05 -20.22 -12.60
C ASN A 30 -0.93 -19.19 -13.23
N PHE A 31 -1.04 -17.98 -12.68
CA PHE A 31 -1.95 -16.92 -13.14
C PHE A 31 -1.20 -15.72 -13.70
N THR A 32 -0.08 -15.34 -13.08
CA THR A 32 0.74 -14.19 -13.42
C THR A 32 2.21 -14.46 -13.05
N ASN A 33 3.17 -14.03 -13.87
CA ASN A 33 4.60 -14.06 -13.52
C ASN A 33 5.02 -12.98 -12.51
N LEU A 34 4.06 -12.35 -11.81
CA LEU A 34 4.32 -11.31 -10.83
C LEU A 34 4.34 -11.91 -9.42
N ARG A 35 5.37 -11.56 -8.64
CA ARG A 35 5.39 -11.87 -7.21
C ARG A 35 4.19 -11.23 -6.53
N PRO A 36 3.54 -11.90 -5.56
CA PRO A 36 2.40 -11.34 -4.82
C PRO A 36 2.68 -9.93 -4.29
N THR A 37 3.86 -9.74 -3.69
CA THR A 37 4.33 -8.45 -3.14
C THR A 37 4.46 -7.36 -4.20
N GLY A 38 4.89 -7.70 -5.41
CA GLY A 38 4.97 -6.77 -6.54
C GLY A 38 3.56 -6.35 -6.98
N LEU A 39 2.65 -7.30 -7.10
CA LEU A 39 1.27 -7.04 -7.52
C LEU A 39 0.52 -6.17 -6.51
N THR A 40 0.64 -6.46 -5.22
CA THR A 40 -0.04 -5.68 -4.18
C THR A 40 0.54 -4.28 -4.06
N SER A 41 1.85 -4.09 -4.08
CA SER A 41 2.47 -2.77 -3.97
C SER A 41 2.29 -1.90 -5.22
N LEU A 42 2.34 -2.47 -6.43
CA LEU A 42 2.16 -1.73 -7.69
C LEU A 42 0.71 -1.29 -7.91
N PHE A 43 -0.25 -2.15 -7.56
CA PHE A 43 -1.66 -1.93 -7.89
C PHE A 43 -2.49 -1.63 -6.64
N ILE A 44 -2.57 -2.57 -5.70
CA ILE A 44 -3.52 -2.48 -4.58
C ILE A 44 -3.18 -1.34 -3.62
N CYS A 45 -1.92 -1.24 -3.18
CA CYS A 45 -1.46 -0.18 -2.29
C CYS A 45 -1.59 1.20 -2.92
N ARG A 46 -1.40 1.31 -4.25
CA ARG A 46 -1.60 2.57 -4.98
C ARG A 46 -3.05 2.98 -5.03
N ILE A 47 -3.96 2.07 -5.36
CA ILE A 47 -5.40 2.35 -5.43
C ILE A 47 -5.92 2.75 -4.03
N ILE A 48 -5.61 1.94 -3.01
CA ILE A 48 -6.04 2.20 -1.63
C ILE A 48 -5.42 3.49 -1.10
N GLY A 49 -4.12 3.71 -1.35
CA GLY A 49 -3.41 4.91 -0.94
C GLY A 49 -3.95 6.18 -1.59
N LEU A 50 -4.31 6.14 -2.88
CA LEU A 50 -4.95 7.28 -3.56
C LEU A 50 -6.31 7.62 -2.95
N ILE A 51 -7.17 6.62 -2.72
CA ILE A 51 -8.48 6.82 -2.08
C ILE A 51 -8.28 7.36 -0.65
N GLY A 52 -7.34 6.78 0.11
CA GLY A 52 -7.02 7.20 1.47
C GLY A 52 -6.45 8.61 1.55
N LEU A 53 -5.69 9.04 0.54
CA LEU A 53 -5.18 10.40 0.40
C LEU A 53 -6.32 11.41 0.14
N ILE A 54 -7.27 11.10 -0.75
CA ILE A 54 -8.45 11.94 -1.00
C ILE A 54 -9.25 12.15 0.28
N PHE A 55 -9.47 11.07 1.05
CA PHE A 55 -10.16 11.17 2.35
C PHE A 55 -9.32 11.93 3.38
N ALA A 56 -7.99 11.79 3.38
CA ALA A 56 -7.13 12.53 4.30
C ALA A 56 -7.25 14.05 4.11
N VAL A 57 -7.27 14.50 2.85
CA VAL A 57 -7.47 15.92 2.50
C VAL A 57 -8.83 16.40 2.97
N LYS A 58 -9.89 15.63 2.73
CA LYS A 58 -11.25 15.94 3.19
C LYS A 58 -11.36 16.01 4.72
N GLU A 59 -10.63 15.14 5.42
CA GLU A 59 -10.59 15.08 6.88
C GLU A 59 -9.64 16.12 7.51
N LYS A 60 -8.89 16.88 6.69
CA LYS A 60 -7.80 17.79 7.11
C LYS A 60 -6.74 17.09 7.96
N SER A 61 -6.51 15.80 7.74
CA SER A 61 -5.51 15.03 8.47
C SER A 61 -4.20 14.97 7.70
N VAL A 62 -3.24 15.80 8.12
CA VAL A 62 -1.89 15.81 7.52
C VAL A 62 -1.18 14.48 7.73
N LEU A 63 -1.26 13.91 8.94
CA LEU A 63 -0.63 12.63 9.28
C LEU A 63 -1.09 11.50 8.34
N PHE A 64 -2.40 11.29 8.21
CA PHE A 64 -2.92 10.23 7.33
C PHE A 64 -2.75 10.56 5.85
N GLY A 65 -2.64 11.84 5.48
CA GLY A 65 -2.26 12.24 4.12
C GLY A 65 -0.85 11.77 3.78
N VAL A 66 0.12 12.06 4.65
CA VAL A 66 1.52 11.62 4.48
C VAL A 66 1.61 10.09 4.48
N LEU A 67 0.93 9.40 5.39
CA LEU A 67 0.94 7.94 5.47
C LEU A 67 0.34 7.27 4.21
N ASN A 68 -0.80 7.75 3.72
CA ASN A 68 -1.38 7.24 2.48
C ASN A 68 -0.53 7.59 1.25
N PHE A 69 0.13 8.74 1.25
CA PHE A 69 1.10 9.07 0.20
C PHE A 69 2.30 8.11 0.23
N LEU A 70 2.85 7.82 1.40
CA LEU A 70 3.92 6.84 1.58
C LEU A 70 3.50 5.45 1.05
N LEU A 71 2.25 5.07 1.29
CA LEU A 71 1.67 3.81 0.78
C LEU A 71 1.65 3.76 -0.76
N ILE A 72 1.43 4.88 -1.44
CA ILE A 72 1.47 4.97 -2.91
C ILE A 72 2.90 4.77 -3.44
N ILE A 73 3.90 5.30 -2.73
CA ILE A 73 5.31 5.22 -3.12
C ILE A 73 6.05 4.02 -2.49
N ILE A 74 5.32 3.08 -1.87
CA ILE A 74 5.92 1.93 -1.19
C ILE A 74 6.75 1.06 -2.15
N PHE A 75 6.25 0.85 -3.38
CA PHE A 75 6.96 0.06 -4.39
C PHE A 75 8.30 0.66 -4.81
N PRO A 76 8.36 1.93 -5.30
CA PRO A 76 9.64 2.52 -5.66
C PRO A 76 10.58 2.66 -4.45
N LEU A 77 10.06 2.88 -3.23
CA LEU A 77 10.87 2.85 -2.00
C LEU A 77 11.52 1.49 -1.78
N PHE A 78 10.76 0.40 -1.85
CA PHE A 78 11.30 -0.96 -1.70
C PHE A 78 12.36 -1.28 -2.74
N MET A 79 12.11 -0.91 -4.00
CA MET A 79 13.07 -1.13 -5.08
C MET A 79 14.35 -0.32 -4.87
N PHE A 80 14.23 0.94 -4.43
CA PHE A 80 15.37 1.79 -4.12
C PHE A 80 16.20 1.23 -2.96
N ILE A 81 15.56 0.81 -1.87
CA ILE A 81 16.26 0.18 -0.73
C ILE A 81 17.00 -1.08 -1.17
N ASN A 82 16.35 -1.94 -1.97
CA ASN A 82 16.99 -3.15 -2.49
C ASN A 82 18.13 -2.87 -3.47
N SER A 83 18.19 -1.69 -4.08
CA SER A 83 19.31 -1.30 -4.96
C SER A 83 20.52 -0.74 -4.21
N LEU A 84 20.33 -0.33 -2.95
CA LEU A 84 21.39 0.24 -2.11
C LEU A 84 22.10 -0.81 -1.25
N ILE A 85 21.50 -1.99 -1.08
CA ILE A 85 22.03 -3.15 -0.36
C ILE A 85 22.67 -4.10 -1.37
#